data_AF-A0A0D2IJ71-F1
#
_entry.id   AF-A0A0D2IJ71-F1
#
_cell.length_a   1.000
_cell.length_b   1.000
_cell.length_c   1.000
_cell.angle_alpha   90.00
_cell.angle_beta   90.00
_cell.angle_gamma   90.00
#
_symmetry.space_group_name_H-M   'P 1'
#
loop_
_entity.id
_entity.type
_entity.pdbx_description
1 polymer ?
#
loop_
_entity_poly.entity_id
_entity_poly.type
_entity_poly.pdbx_seq_one_letter_code
_entity_poly.pdbx_strand_id
1 'polypeptide(L)'
;MADVPNVIMETFVKALTQLKDAGAIVVDTTTNYTGAQLYTELGTKEKLLSQLTNFRTSMDDFLQHLRSKTCAIMQDPTEDFPHRDIELWKWALEASPDKGASKGAFRRDIYFAGEGGIVGVLERSDLDALVFPTTAKMSDHFAAGGGLPVITVPMGYLPQETETKWNARRDLVTEAPNKPFALGITGKAFSEPALIRIAAVFGGSSQVRLHARHYKLPASDFGSIMLGVTEIIKGLAVMLLLRKLASLSACSKVKGQLGRSTFN
;
A
#
# COMPACT_ATOMS: atom_id res chain seq x y z
N MET A 1 20.70 -4.28 -9.76
CA MET A 1 20.55 -3.62 -8.43
C MET A 1 21.25 -2.25 -8.35
N ALA A 2 21.73 -1.66 -9.45
CA ALA A 2 22.65 -0.51 -9.42
C ALA A 2 22.06 0.86 -8.98
N ASP A 3 20.76 0.95 -8.67
CA ASP A 3 20.08 2.24 -8.36
C ASP A 3 19.52 2.35 -6.94
N VAL A 4 19.82 1.40 -6.04
CA VAL A 4 19.33 1.49 -4.65
C VAL A 4 20.37 2.21 -3.79
N PRO A 5 20.02 3.34 -3.12
CA PRO A 5 20.93 4.05 -2.23
C PRO A 5 21.54 3.13 -1.15
N ASN A 6 22.83 3.33 -0.85
CA ASN A 6 23.57 2.51 0.13
C ASN A 6 22.86 2.38 1.48
N VAL A 7 22.31 3.48 2.01
CA VAL A 7 21.56 3.47 3.28
C VAL A 7 20.36 2.52 3.25
N ILE A 8 19.68 2.41 2.12
CA ILE A 8 18.55 1.50 1.95
C ILE A 8 19.04 0.06 1.90
N MET A 9 20.15 -0.21 1.21
CA MET A 9 20.76 -1.54 1.15
C MET A 9 21.29 -2.01 2.52
N GLU A 10 21.96 -1.13 3.27
CA GLU A 10 22.41 -1.44 4.63
C GLU A 10 21.24 -1.76 5.57
N THR A 11 20.16 -0.98 5.47
CA THR A 11 18.94 -1.23 6.24
C THR A 11 18.26 -2.53 5.81
N PHE A 12 18.28 -2.84 4.51
CA PHE A 12 17.77 -4.10 3.98
C PHE A 12 18.56 -5.31 4.51
N VAL A 13 19.89 -5.24 4.57
CA VAL A 13 20.71 -6.30 5.17
C VAL A 13 20.34 -6.50 6.65
N LYS A 14 20.11 -5.42 7.41
CA LYS A 14 19.61 -5.52 8.79
C LYS A 14 18.24 -6.19 8.86
N ALA A 15 17.34 -5.86 7.94
CA ALA A 15 16.01 -6.48 7.86
C ALA A 15 16.11 -7.99 7.58
N LEU A 16 17.04 -8.42 6.73
CA LEU A 16 17.31 -9.85 6.50
C LEU A 16 17.79 -10.55 7.78
N THR A 17 18.66 -9.90 8.57
CA THR A 17 19.08 -10.44 9.87
C THR A 17 17.90 -10.57 10.82
N GLN A 18 17.04 -9.56 10.92
CA GLN A 18 15.83 -9.63 11.77
C GLN A 18 14.89 -10.77 11.38
N LEU A 19 14.75 -11.05 10.08
CA LEU A 19 13.97 -12.20 9.60
C LEU A 19 14.64 -13.52 9.98
N LYS A 20 15.98 -13.63 9.87
CA LYS A 20 16.73 -14.82 10.33
C LYS A 20 16.55 -15.05 11.83
N ASP A 21 16.67 -13.99 12.63
CA ASP A 21 16.49 -14.06 14.10
C ASP A 21 15.07 -14.47 14.49
N ALA A 22 14.08 -14.15 13.65
CA ALA A 22 12.70 -14.59 13.80
C ALA A 22 12.44 -16.03 13.27
N GLY A 23 13.48 -16.73 12.83
CA GLY A 23 13.42 -18.14 12.40
C GLY A 23 13.33 -18.35 10.89
N ALA A 24 13.45 -17.31 10.06
CA ALA A 24 13.44 -17.48 8.61
C ALA A 24 14.77 -18.02 8.08
N ILE A 25 14.70 -18.94 7.12
CA ILE A 25 15.86 -19.33 6.31
C ILE A 25 15.97 -18.33 5.16
N VAL A 26 17.01 -17.50 5.16
CA VAL A 26 17.24 -16.52 4.09
C VAL A 26 18.22 -17.09 3.09
N VAL A 27 17.76 -17.23 1.85
CA VAL A 27 18.52 -17.71 0.69
C VAL A 27 18.86 -16.53 -0.21
N ASP A 28 20.09 -16.47 -0.69
CA ASP A 28 20.48 -15.50 -1.73
C ASP A 28 19.96 -15.98 -3.09
N THR A 29 19.10 -15.17 -3.71
CA THR A 29 18.45 -15.49 -4.99
C THR A 29 19.04 -14.73 -6.18
N THR A 30 20.15 -14.01 -6.00
CA THR A 30 20.73 -13.15 -7.05
C THR A 30 21.06 -13.91 -8.33
N THR A 31 21.50 -15.16 -8.22
CA THR A 31 21.83 -16.03 -9.36
C THR A 31 20.62 -16.67 -10.03
N ASN A 32 19.49 -16.76 -9.32
CA ASN A 32 18.29 -17.44 -9.79
C ASN A 32 17.28 -16.49 -10.46
N TYR A 33 17.59 -15.20 -10.51
CA TYR A 33 16.74 -14.13 -11.07
C TYR A 33 17.10 -13.86 -12.54
N THR A 34 16.75 -14.79 -13.42
CA THR A 34 17.21 -14.83 -14.83
C THR A 34 16.78 -13.62 -15.67
N GLY A 35 15.62 -13.03 -15.39
CA GLY A 35 15.16 -11.81 -16.06
C GLY A 35 15.76 -10.51 -15.54
N ALA A 36 16.52 -10.53 -14.43
CA ALA A 36 17.01 -9.30 -13.80
C ALA A 36 17.99 -8.52 -14.67
N GLN A 37 18.96 -9.22 -15.27
CA GLN A 37 19.93 -8.61 -16.16
C GLN A 37 19.27 -8.06 -17.41
N LEU A 38 18.44 -8.88 -18.07
CA LEU A 38 17.69 -8.48 -19.25
C LEU A 38 16.84 -7.23 -18.99
N TYR A 39 16.12 -7.18 -17.87
CA TYR A 39 15.34 -5.99 -17.51
C TYR A 39 16.21 -4.77 -17.23
N THR A 40 17.37 -4.96 -16.59
CA THR A 40 18.29 -3.86 -16.30
C THR A 40 18.81 -3.22 -17.59
N GLU A 41 19.13 -4.03 -18.59
CA GLU A 41 19.66 -3.60 -19.89
C GLU A 41 18.61 -2.90 -20.79
N LEU A 42 17.32 -3.08 -20.53
CA LEU A 42 16.26 -2.38 -21.28
C LEU A 42 16.28 -0.87 -21.03
N GLY A 43 16.13 -0.10 -22.10
CA GLY A 43 15.94 1.34 -22.06
C GLY A 43 14.58 1.73 -21.47
N THR A 44 14.47 2.96 -20.98
CA THR A 44 13.23 3.49 -20.35
C THR A 44 12.01 3.39 -21.28
N LYS A 45 12.20 3.68 -22.58
CA LYS A 45 11.12 3.59 -23.58
C LYS A 45 10.62 2.17 -23.78
N GLU A 46 11.51 1.18 -23.72
CA GLU A 46 11.16 -0.23 -23.94
C GLU A 46 10.42 -0.81 -22.73
N LYS A 47 10.89 -0.46 -21.51
CA LYS A 47 10.18 -0.79 -20.26
C LYS A 47 8.77 -0.20 -20.26
N LEU A 48 8.64 1.07 -20.65
CA LEU A 48 7.35 1.73 -20.73
C LEU A 48 6.44 1.12 -21.81
N LEU A 49 6.97 0.79 -22.99
CA LEU A 49 6.19 0.13 -24.05
C LEU A 49 5.62 -1.23 -23.60
N SER A 50 6.39 -1.99 -22.82
CA SER A 50 5.94 -3.24 -22.19
C SER A 50 4.69 -3.01 -21.33
N GLN A 51 4.79 -2.05 -20.40
CA GLN A 51 3.71 -1.69 -19.47
C GLN A 51 2.48 -1.16 -20.20
N LEU A 52 2.65 -0.29 -21.19
CA LEU A 52 1.55 0.27 -21.97
C LEU A 52 0.85 -0.79 -22.83
N THR A 53 1.59 -1.77 -23.37
CA THR A 53 1.01 -2.86 -24.15
C THR A 53 0.21 -3.81 -23.24
N ASN A 54 0.71 -4.11 -22.04
CA ASN A 54 -0.04 -4.88 -21.04
C ASN A 54 -1.31 -4.13 -20.60
N PHE A 55 -1.18 -2.84 -20.26
CA PHE A 55 -2.30 -1.98 -19.88
C PHE A 55 -3.36 -1.91 -20.98
N ARG A 56 -2.94 -1.74 -22.25
CA ARG A 56 -3.84 -1.75 -23.41
C ARG A 56 -4.63 -3.05 -23.51
N THR A 57 -3.96 -4.18 -23.35
CA THR A 57 -4.57 -5.51 -23.42
C THR A 57 -5.57 -5.73 -22.27
N SER A 58 -5.24 -5.23 -21.08
CA SER A 58 -6.06 -5.42 -19.86
C SER A 58 -7.24 -4.45 -19.76
N MET A 59 -7.14 -3.27 -20.37
CA MET A 59 -8.13 -2.18 -20.24
C MET A 59 -8.58 -1.64 -21.61
N ASP A 60 -8.70 -2.51 -22.60
CA ASP A 60 -8.95 -2.13 -23.99
C ASP A 60 -10.23 -1.32 -24.15
N ASP A 61 -11.33 -1.82 -23.57
CA ASP A 61 -12.65 -1.18 -23.62
C ASP A 61 -12.61 0.21 -22.96
N PHE A 62 -12.01 0.31 -21.78
CA PHE A 62 -11.88 1.59 -21.06
C PHE A 62 -11.10 2.62 -21.90
N LEU A 63 -9.99 2.21 -22.49
CA LEU A 63 -9.17 3.08 -23.33
C LEU A 63 -9.92 3.54 -24.59
N GLN A 64 -10.68 2.65 -25.24
CA GLN A 64 -11.50 3.02 -26.39
C GLN A 64 -12.51 4.14 -26.04
N HIS A 65 -13.15 4.06 -24.86
CA HIS A 65 -14.05 5.11 -24.40
C HIS A 65 -13.33 6.44 -24.17
N LEU A 66 -12.13 6.42 -23.58
CA LEU A 66 -11.33 7.62 -23.33
C LEU A 66 -10.88 8.33 -24.62
N ARG A 67 -10.64 7.58 -25.71
CA ARG A 67 -10.22 8.15 -27.00
C ARG A 67 -11.14 9.28 -27.46
N SER A 68 -12.46 9.11 -27.28
CA SER A 68 -13.48 10.11 -27.65
C SER A 68 -13.46 11.38 -26.78
N LYS A 69 -12.80 11.34 -25.62
CA LYS A 69 -12.78 12.44 -24.63
C LYS A 69 -11.49 13.26 -24.64
N THR A 70 -10.48 12.85 -25.40
CA THR A 70 -9.15 13.48 -25.41
C THR A 70 -9.19 14.99 -25.72
N CYS A 71 -10.02 15.42 -26.69
CA CYS A 71 -10.20 16.84 -26.99
C CYS A 71 -10.80 17.63 -25.82
N ALA A 72 -11.78 17.06 -25.12
CA ALA A 72 -12.41 17.72 -23.98
C ALA A 72 -11.42 17.93 -22.83
N ILE A 73 -10.59 16.91 -22.54
CA ILE A 73 -9.53 16.99 -21.52
C ILE A 73 -8.51 18.09 -21.87
N MET A 74 -8.10 18.17 -23.13
CA MET A 74 -7.12 19.17 -23.59
C MET A 74 -7.67 20.62 -23.60
N GLN A 75 -8.99 20.79 -23.60
CA GLN A 75 -9.65 22.10 -23.63
C GLN A 75 -10.09 22.58 -22.26
N ASP A 76 -10.22 21.69 -21.28
CA ASP A 76 -10.62 22.04 -19.92
C ASP A 76 -9.44 22.69 -19.17
N PRO A 77 -9.54 23.96 -18.76
CA PRO A 77 -8.45 24.64 -18.04
C PRO A 77 -8.18 24.02 -16.66
N THR A 78 -9.11 23.25 -16.08
CA THR A 78 -8.91 22.57 -14.79
C THR A 78 -8.00 21.36 -14.90
N GLU A 79 -7.81 20.81 -16.10
CA GLU A 79 -6.92 19.68 -16.37
C GLU A 79 -5.45 20.10 -16.52
N ASP A 80 -5.15 21.41 -16.55
CA ASP A 80 -3.77 21.95 -16.58
C ASP A 80 -2.95 21.43 -17.79
N PHE A 81 -3.62 21.20 -18.93
CA PHE A 81 -2.95 20.87 -20.19
C PHE A 81 -2.21 22.10 -20.76
N PRO A 82 -0.96 21.97 -21.26
CA PRO A 82 -0.16 20.75 -21.46
C PRO A 82 0.77 20.39 -20.30
N HIS A 83 0.73 21.08 -19.15
CA HIS A 83 1.59 20.75 -18.00
C HIS A 83 1.28 19.37 -17.39
N ARG A 84 0.03 18.92 -17.53
CA ARG A 84 -0.44 17.55 -17.28
C ARG A 84 -0.95 16.95 -18.59
N ASP A 85 -0.02 16.44 -19.39
CA ASP A 85 -0.35 15.87 -20.69
C ASP A 85 -0.99 14.47 -20.61
N ILE A 86 -1.47 14.02 -21.76
CA ILE A 86 -2.12 12.72 -21.96
C ILE A 86 -1.30 11.79 -22.87
N GLU A 87 0.01 12.04 -23.03
CA GLU A 87 0.85 11.34 -24.02
C GLU A 87 0.97 9.85 -23.72
N LEU A 88 1.10 9.46 -22.45
CA LEU A 88 1.13 8.04 -22.09
C LEU A 88 -0.16 7.30 -22.48
N TRP A 89 -1.31 7.97 -22.40
CA TRP A 89 -2.58 7.39 -22.82
C TRP A 89 -2.69 7.26 -24.34
N LYS A 90 -2.22 8.27 -25.08
CA LYS A 90 -2.11 8.19 -26.54
C LYS A 90 -1.20 7.04 -26.97
N TRP A 91 -0.06 6.88 -26.31
CA TRP A 91 0.85 5.76 -26.59
C TRP A 91 0.22 4.41 -26.26
N ALA A 92 -0.55 4.30 -25.17
CA ALA A 92 -1.30 3.08 -24.85
C ALA A 92 -2.34 2.74 -25.94
N LEU A 93 -3.05 3.73 -26.47
CA LEU A 93 -4.04 3.55 -27.53
C LEU A 93 -3.42 3.04 -28.84
N GLU A 94 -2.15 3.37 -29.09
CA GLU A 94 -1.39 2.93 -30.26
C GLU A 94 -0.68 1.58 -30.04
N ALA A 95 -0.49 1.16 -28.80
CA ALA A 95 0.15 -0.11 -28.47
C ALA A 95 -0.70 -1.30 -28.93
N SER A 96 -0.03 -2.39 -29.33
CA SER A 96 -0.69 -3.62 -29.76
C SER A 96 0.15 -4.84 -29.39
N PRO A 97 -0.42 -5.86 -28.72
CA PRO A 97 0.32 -7.08 -28.37
C PRO A 97 0.73 -7.90 -29.61
N ASP A 98 0.15 -7.63 -30.78
CA ASP A 98 0.34 -8.44 -31.99
C ASP A 98 1.18 -7.78 -33.09
N LYS A 99 1.61 -6.52 -32.90
CA LYS A 99 2.27 -5.74 -33.96
C LYS A 99 3.56 -5.06 -33.50
N GLY A 100 4.49 -4.94 -34.45
CA GLY A 100 5.70 -4.11 -34.33
C GLY A 100 6.53 -4.36 -33.07
N ALA A 101 7.09 -3.28 -32.53
CA ALA A 101 7.89 -3.31 -31.30
C ALA A 101 7.07 -3.71 -30.07
N SER A 102 5.76 -3.39 -30.04
CA SER A 102 4.85 -3.71 -28.94
C SER A 102 4.67 -5.21 -28.75
N LYS A 103 4.61 -6.01 -29.82
CA LYS A 103 4.62 -7.48 -29.72
C LYS A 103 5.88 -8.03 -29.04
N GLY A 104 7.04 -7.48 -29.41
CA GLY A 104 8.31 -7.87 -28.80
C GLY A 104 8.38 -7.49 -27.32
N ALA A 105 7.91 -6.29 -26.97
CA ALA A 105 7.83 -5.82 -25.59
C ALA A 105 6.86 -6.69 -24.77
N PHE A 106 5.66 -6.97 -25.29
CA PHE A 106 4.66 -7.80 -24.62
C PHE A 106 5.15 -9.23 -24.34
N ARG A 107 5.85 -9.86 -25.29
CA ARG A 107 6.47 -11.19 -25.06
C ARG A 107 7.52 -11.17 -23.95
N ARG A 108 8.29 -10.09 -23.83
CA ARG A 108 9.24 -9.92 -22.71
C ARG A 108 8.52 -9.70 -21.38
N ASP A 109 7.43 -8.93 -21.39
CA ASP A 109 6.58 -8.73 -20.22
C ASP A 109 6.10 -10.07 -19.65
N ILE A 110 5.60 -10.96 -20.53
CA ILE A 110 5.15 -12.32 -20.15
C ILE A 110 6.31 -13.11 -19.53
N TYR A 111 7.51 -13.02 -20.10
CA TYR A 111 8.69 -13.69 -19.53
C TYR A 111 9.03 -13.16 -18.13
N PHE A 112 9.00 -11.84 -17.93
CA PHE A 112 9.24 -11.21 -16.62
C PHE A 112 8.14 -11.50 -15.60
N ALA A 113 6.90 -11.64 -16.04
CA ALA A 113 5.76 -12.03 -15.22
C ALA A 113 5.83 -13.50 -14.74
N GLY A 114 6.52 -14.36 -15.48
CA GLY A 114 6.63 -15.79 -15.21
C GLY A 114 8.06 -16.24 -14.88
N GLU A 115 8.60 -17.10 -15.75
CA GLU A 115 9.87 -17.82 -15.55
C GLU A 115 11.08 -16.91 -15.28
N GLY A 116 11.12 -15.75 -15.94
CA GLY A 116 12.20 -14.77 -15.79
C GLY A 116 12.13 -13.95 -14.50
N GLY A 117 10.99 -13.98 -13.81
CA GLY A 117 10.75 -13.15 -12.65
C GLY A 117 10.52 -13.90 -11.34
N ILE A 118 9.63 -13.34 -10.52
CA ILE A 118 9.39 -13.78 -9.15
C ILE A 118 8.94 -15.25 -9.11
N VAL A 119 8.02 -15.65 -9.98
CA VAL A 119 7.51 -17.03 -10.02
C VAL A 119 8.66 -18.02 -10.25
N GLY A 120 9.45 -17.80 -11.30
CA GLY A 120 10.57 -18.69 -11.59
C GLY A 120 11.63 -18.73 -10.49
N VAL A 121 11.89 -17.62 -9.80
CA VAL A 121 12.85 -17.58 -8.68
C VAL A 121 12.34 -18.40 -7.49
N LEU A 122 11.06 -18.23 -7.14
CA LEU A 122 10.41 -18.97 -6.06
C LEU A 122 10.46 -20.48 -6.33
N GLU A 123 10.22 -20.90 -7.58
CA GLU A 123 10.25 -22.31 -7.97
C GLU A 123 11.68 -22.89 -7.99
N ARG A 124 12.64 -22.20 -8.62
CA ARG A 124 14.03 -22.67 -8.72
C ARG A 124 14.75 -22.78 -7.38
N SER A 125 14.33 -21.95 -6.42
CA SER A 125 14.99 -21.83 -5.11
C SER A 125 14.16 -22.43 -3.97
N ASP A 126 13.02 -23.03 -4.28
CA ASP A 126 12.04 -23.59 -3.32
C ASP A 126 11.70 -22.63 -2.16
N LEU A 127 11.17 -21.46 -2.51
CA LEU A 127 10.90 -20.37 -1.55
C LEU A 127 9.41 -20.14 -1.34
N ASP A 128 9.07 -19.76 -0.10
CA ASP A 128 7.72 -19.31 0.27
C ASP A 128 7.46 -17.84 -0.10
N ALA A 129 8.51 -17.01 -0.04
CA ALA A 129 8.43 -15.57 -0.27
C ALA A 129 9.77 -14.99 -0.74
N LEU A 130 9.69 -13.84 -1.41
CA LEU A 130 10.82 -12.96 -1.71
C LEU A 130 10.65 -11.63 -0.98
N VAL A 131 11.78 -11.08 -0.54
CA VAL A 131 11.83 -9.75 0.07
C VAL A 131 12.77 -8.84 -0.71
N PHE A 132 12.41 -7.58 -0.84
CA PHE A 132 13.18 -6.59 -1.59
C PHE A 132 12.92 -5.17 -1.06
N PRO A 133 13.87 -4.23 -1.20
CA PRO A 133 13.59 -2.82 -0.96
C PRO A 133 12.56 -2.30 -1.98
N THR A 134 11.52 -1.59 -1.57
CA THR A 134 10.49 -1.06 -2.50
C THR A 134 11.01 0.02 -3.46
N THR A 135 12.27 0.43 -3.32
CA THR A 135 12.97 1.26 -4.32
C THR A 135 13.46 0.44 -5.51
N ALA A 136 13.53 -0.89 -5.42
CA ALA A 136 13.88 -1.78 -6.51
C ALA A 136 12.71 -1.98 -7.48
N LYS A 137 12.54 -1.03 -8.41
CA LYS A 137 11.40 -0.97 -9.37
C LYS A 137 11.18 -2.21 -10.22
N MET A 138 12.21 -3.03 -10.42
CA MET A 138 12.12 -4.28 -11.15
C MET A 138 11.16 -5.27 -10.46
N SER A 139 11.27 -5.43 -9.13
CA SER A 139 10.44 -6.37 -8.38
C SER A 139 8.96 -5.97 -8.41
N ASP A 140 8.67 -4.66 -8.31
CA ASP A 140 7.31 -4.13 -8.47
C ASP A 140 6.74 -4.45 -9.86
N HIS A 141 7.53 -4.20 -10.91
CA HIS A 141 7.11 -4.47 -12.29
C HIS A 141 6.80 -5.96 -12.51
N PHE A 142 7.65 -6.84 -12.00
CA PHE A 142 7.51 -8.29 -12.18
C PHE A 142 6.32 -8.83 -11.38
N ALA A 143 6.12 -8.34 -10.16
CA ALA A 143 4.98 -8.71 -9.33
C ALA A 143 3.66 -8.26 -9.98
N ALA A 144 3.60 -7.01 -10.47
CA ALA A 144 2.42 -6.48 -11.15
C ALA A 144 2.11 -7.26 -12.43
N GLY A 145 3.11 -7.53 -13.27
CA GLY A 145 2.94 -8.29 -14.50
C GLY A 145 2.47 -9.73 -14.25
N GLY A 146 2.94 -10.37 -13.18
CA GLY A 146 2.52 -11.71 -12.78
C GLY A 146 1.23 -11.78 -11.95
N GLY A 147 0.62 -10.64 -11.61
CA GLY A 147 -0.55 -10.60 -10.71
C GLY A 147 -0.24 -11.14 -9.31
N LEU A 148 0.99 -10.96 -8.82
CA LEU A 148 1.47 -11.52 -7.56
C LEU A 148 1.18 -10.58 -6.38
N PRO A 149 0.83 -11.12 -5.21
CA PRO A 149 0.63 -10.29 -4.02
C PRO A 149 1.94 -9.66 -3.55
N VAL A 150 1.87 -8.38 -3.16
CA VAL A 150 2.96 -7.65 -2.52
C VAL A 150 2.44 -6.99 -1.26
N ILE A 151 3.06 -7.28 -0.12
CA ILE A 151 2.83 -6.59 1.15
C ILE A 151 4.03 -5.71 1.42
N THR A 152 3.78 -4.45 1.78
CA THR A 152 4.86 -3.52 2.12
C THR A 152 4.80 -3.17 3.60
N VAL A 153 5.96 -3.23 4.26
CA VAL A 153 6.12 -2.88 5.67
C VAL A 153 7.24 -1.85 5.83
N PRO A 154 7.11 -0.86 6.75
CA PRO A 154 8.16 0.13 6.94
C PRO A 154 9.48 -0.53 7.33
N MET A 155 10.56 -0.12 6.66
CA MET A 155 11.90 -0.66 6.87
C MET A 155 12.85 0.38 7.46
N GLY A 156 12.65 1.66 7.14
CA GLY A 156 13.44 2.74 7.72
C GLY A 156 13.05 4.12 7.20
N TYR A 157 13.89 5.10 7.54
CA TYR A 157 13.77 6.49 7.10
C TYR A 157 15.10 6.99 6.58
N LEU A 158 15.07 7.90 5.60
CA LEU A 158 16.28 8.52 5.10
C LEU A 158 16.97 9.38 6.18
N PRO A 159 18.32 9.43 6.22
CA PRO A 159 19.09 10.20 7.19
C PRO A 159 18.77 11.70 7.18
N GLN A 160 19.14 12.41 8.25
CA GLN A 160 18.89 13.86 8.35
C GLN A 160 19.69 14.68 7.33
N GLU A 161 20.80 14.14 6.88
CA GLU A 161 21.72 14.72 5.90
C GLU A 161 21.21 14.56 4.46
N THR A 162 20.06 13.91 4.27
CA THR A 162 19.48 13.70 2.94
C THR A 162 19.12 15.03 2.29
N GLU A 163 19.70 15.30 1.13
CA GLU A 163 19.34 16.48 0.34
C GLU A 163 17.86 16.43 -0.05
N THR A 164 17.15 17.55 0.15
CA THR A 164 15.76 17.67 -0.30
C THR A 164 15.72 17.82 -1.82
N LYS A 165 15.16 16.82 -2.50
CA LYS A 165 14.97 16.82 -3.94
C LYS A 165 13.52 17.10 -4.29
N TRP A 166 13.36 17.85 -5.37
CA TRP A 166 12.05 18.19 -5.92
C TRP A 166 11.89 17.48 -7.27
N ASN A 167 10.65 17.19 -7.63
CA ASN A 167 10.34 16.77 -8.99
C ASN A 167 10.66 17.89 -10.00
N ALA A 168 10.60 17.55 -11.30
CA ALA A 168 10.90 18.50 -12.37
C ALA A 168 10.04 19.78 -12.33
N ARG A 169 8.80 19.67 -11.84
CA ARG A 169 7.87 20.80 -11.72
C ARG A 169 8.07 21.67 -10.48
N ARG A 170 8.94 21.27 -9.54
CA ARG A 170 9.18 21.95 -8.26
C ARG A 170 7.92 22.10 -7.39
N ASP A 171 6.91 21.26 -7.59
CA ASP A 171 5.66 21.26 -6.83
C ASP A 171 5.57 20.10 -5.81
N LEU A 172 6.47 19.11 -5.93
CA LEU A 172 6.50 17.94 -5.05
C LEU A 172 7.92 17.60 -4.60
N VAL A 173 8.08 17.39 -3.30
CA VAL A 173 9.30 16.82 -2.71
C VAL A 173 9.35 15.32 -2.99
N THR A 174 10.40 14.87 -3.67
CA THR A 174 10.60 13.47 -4.05
C THR A 174 11.54 12.76 -3.08
N GLU A 175 12.53 13.45 -2.52
CA GLU A 175 13.43 12.94 -1.47
C GLU A 175 13.61 14.01 -0.40
N ALA A 176 13.67 13.61 0.87
CA ALA A 176 13.89 14.50 1.99
C ALA A 176 14.37 13.72 3.22
N PRO A 177 14.95 14.41 4.22
CA PRO A 177 15.18 13.86 5.55
C PRO A 177 13.94 13.17 6.11
N ASN A 178 14.14 12.03 6.75
CA ASN A 178 13.07 11.26 7.38
C ASN A 178 11.97 10.76 6.40
N LYS A 179 12.22 10.75 5.08
CA LYS A 179 11.31 10.08 4.13
C LYS A 179 11.32 8.57 4.41
N PRO A 180 10.15 7.92 4.59
CA PRO A 180 10.10 6.48 4.84
C PRO A 180 10.43 5.68 3.58
N PHE A 181 11.08 4.54 3.77
CA PHE A 181 11.23 3.49 2.78
C PHE A 181 10.83 2.14 3.37
N ALA A 182 10.43 1.21 2.50
CA ALA A 182 9.76 -0.02 2.91
C ALA A 182 10.47 -1.27 2.38
N LEU A 183 10.19 -2.37 3.08
CA LEU A 183 10.46 -3.74 2.65
C LEU A 183 9.21 -4.24 1.93
N GLY A 184 9.36 -4.62 0.67
CA GLY A 184 8.36 -5.37 -0.08
C GLY A 184 8.52 -6.86 0.20
N ILE A 185 7.41 -7.55 0.42
CA ILE A 185 7.32 -8.99 0.66
C ILE A 185 6.33 -9.53 -0.37
N THR A 186 6.77 -10.45 -1.23
CA THR A 186 5.95 -11.04 -2.29
C THR A 186 6.08 -12.55 -2.30
N GLY A 187 5.17 -13.22 -2.99
CA GLY A 187 5.13 -14.68 -3.06
C GLY A 187 4.32 -15.16 -4.26
N LYS A 188 3.93 -16.43 -4.22
CA LYS A 188 3.06 -17.04 -5.23
C LYS A 188 1.68 -16.38 -5.24
N ALA A 189 0.94 -16.52 -6.33
CA ALA A 189 -0.46 -16.10 -6.36
C ALA A 189 -1.24 -16.74 -5.20
N PHE A 190 -2.14 -15.97 -4.58
CA PHE A 190 -2.98 -16.42 -3.45
C PHE A 190 -2.23 -16.78 -2.16
N SER A 191 -0.98 -16.31 -2.01
CA SER A 191 -0.15 -16.56 -0.80
C SER A 191 -0.32 -15.49 0.30
N GLU A 192 -1.27 -14.55 0.16
CA GLU A 192 -1.47 -13.42 1.07
C GLU A 192 -1.52 -13.82 2.56
N PRO A 193 -2.21 -14.90 2.97
CA PRO A 193 -2.23 -15.29 4.39
C PRO A 193 -0.83 -15.58 4.96
N ALA A 194 0.06 -16.18 4.16
CA ALA A 194 1.44 -16.43 4.57
C ALA A 194 2.25 -15.14 4.59
N LEU A 195 2.12 -14.30 3.56
CA LEU A 195 2.83 -13.01 3.49
C LEU A 195 2.42 -12.07 4.64
N ILE A 196 1.14 -12.06 5.03
CA ILE A 196 0.64 -11.28 6.18
C ILE A 196 1.31 -11.74 7.47
N ARG A 197 1.51 -13.06 7.67
CA ARG A 197 2.22 -13.58 8.85
C ARG A 197 3.68 -13.14 8.86
N ILE A 198 4.38 -13.21 7.73
CA ILE A 198 5.76 -12.73 7.61
C ILE A 198 5.84 -11.24 7.93
N ALA A 199 4.93 -10.44 7.36
CA ALA A 199 4.85 -9.01 7.60
C ALA A 199 4.56 -8.67 9.08
N ALA A 200 3.68 -9.44 9.74
CA ALA A 200 3.37 -9.27 11.16
C ALA A 200 4.58 -9.56 12.06
N VAL A 201 5.31 -10.64 11.78
CA VAL A 201 6.54 -11.00 12.51
C VAL A 201 7.60 -9.91 12.35
N PHE A 202 7.86 -9.48 11.11
CA PHE A 202 8.82 -8.41 10.84
C PHE A 202 8.40 -7.06 11.45
N GLY A 203 7.13 -6.69 11.32
CA GLY A 203 6.60 -5.44 11.87
C GLY A 203 6.67 -5.40 13.39
N GLY A 204 6.39 -6.52 14.06
CA GLY A 204 6.47 -6.67 15.51
C GLY A 204 7.90 -6.59 16.05
N SER A 205 8.87 -7.17 15.34
CA SER A 205 10.29 -7.16 15.75
C SER A 205 11.00 -5.85 15.45
N SER A 206 10.71 -5.23 14.29
CA SER A 206 11.42 -4.04 13.82
C SER A 206 10.93 -2.74 14.43
N GLN A 207 9.63 -2.65 14.78
CA GLN A 207 8.96 -1.49 15.37
C GLN A 207 9.28 -0.14 14.68
N VAL A 208 9.64 -0.16 13.39
CA VAL A 208 10.14 1.02 12.64
C VAL A 208 9.19 2.22 12.70
N ARG A 209 7.87 1.97 12.75
CA ARG A 209 6.86 3.02 12.85
C ARG A 209 7.00 3.87 14.12
N LEU A 210 7.51 3.32 15.23
CA LEU A 210 7.70 4.05 16.49
C LEU A 210 8.81 5.12 16.40
N HIS A 211 9.68 5.02 15.40
CA HIS A 211 10.79 5.94 15.19
C HIS A 211 10.48 7.04 14.17
N ALA A 212 9.24 7.11 13.66
CA ALA A 212 8.81 8.11 12.69
C ALA A 212 8.85 9.54 13.26
N ARG A 213 9.54 10.46 12.59
CA ARG A 213 9.43 11.91 12.85
C ARG A 213 8.46 12.59 11.88
N HIS A 214 7.17 12.60 12.22
CA HIS A 214 6.16 13.19 11.36
C HIS A 214 6.39 14.70 11.17
N TYR A 215 6.43 15.16 9.91
CA TYR A 215 6.46 16.59 9.59
C TYR A 215 5.17 17.30 10.04
N LYS A 216 4.04 16.61 9.93
CA LYS A 216 2.72 17.06 10.40
C LYS A 216 2.05 15.91 11.12
N LEU A 217 1.68 16.11 12.38
CA LEU A 217 0.90 15.14 13.12
C LEU A 217 -0.57 15.22 12.68
N PRO A 218 -1.28 14.09 12.61
CA PRO A 218 -2.72 14.12 12.43
C PRO A 218 -3.36 14.84 13.62
N ALA A 219 -4.31 15.74 13.34
CA ALA A 219 -5.02 16.49 14.38
C ALA A 219 -5.99 15.61 15.19
N SER A 220 -6.35 14.46 14.64
CA SER A 220 -7.21 13.44 15.24
C SER A 220 -6.62 12.06 14.95
N ASP A 221 -6.58 11.20 15.95
CA ASP A 221 -6.26 9.77 15.79
C ASP A 221 -7.49 8.91 16.08
N PHE A 222 -7.45 7.61 15.77
CA PHE A 222 -8.50 6.65 16.13
C PHE A 222 -8.82 6.71 17.63
N GLY A 223 -7.83 6.97 18.50
CA GLY A 223 -8.07 7.21 19.94
C GLY A 223 -9.00 8.39 20.22
N SER A 224 -8.91 9.48 19.44
CA SER A 224 -9.82 10.64 19.56
C SER A 224 -11.23 10.34 19.06
N ILE A 225 -11.37 9.47 18.05
CA ILE A 225 -12.67 8.97 17.57
C ILE A 225 -13.31 8.05 18.61
N MET A 226 -12.53 7.13 19.18
CA MET A 226 -13.00 6.20 20.21
C MET A 226 -13.40 6.93 21.49
N LEU A 227 -12.66 7.95 21.92
CA LEU A 227 -13.04 8.81 23.05
C LEU A 227 -14.35 9.57 22.81
N GLY A 228 -14.60 10.03 21.58
CA GLY A 228 -15.88 10.62 21.19
C GLY A 228 -17.06 9.65 21.34
N VAL A 229 -16.86 8.37 20.99
CA VAL A 229 -17.86 7.31 21.20
C VAL A 229 -18.07 7.04 22.69
N THR A 230 -17.02 7.06 23.51
CA THR A 230 -17.15 6.89 24.98
C THR A 230 -17.94 8.03 25.62
N GLU A 231 -17.76 9.28 25.18
CA GLU A 231 -18.54 10.42 25.67
C GLU A 231 -20.01 10.37 25.20
N ILE A 232 -20.29 9.87 23.99
CA ILE A 232 -21.65 9.59 23.52
C ILE A 232 -22.31 8.49 24.38
N ILE A 233 -21.58 7.42 24.72
CA ILE A 233 -22.09 6.34 25.57
C ILE A 233 -22.31 6.83 27.01
N LYS A 234 -21.44 7.68 27.56
CA LYS A 234 -21.64 8.34 28.86
C LYS A 234 -22.86 9.26 28.83
N GLY A 235 -23.05 10.03 27.76
CA GLY A 235 -24.23 10.87 27.55
C GLY A 235 -25.54 10.07 27.44
N LEU A 236 -25.52 8.91 26.77
CA LEU A 236 -26.67 8.00 26.73
C LEU A 236 -26.93 7.31 28.07
N ALA A 237 -25.88 6.94 28.83
CA ALA A 237 -26.03 6.38 30.16
C ALA A 237 -26.66 7.37 31.15
N VAL A 238 -26.33 8.67 31.03
CA VAL A 238 -26.97 9.75 31.80
C VAL A 238 -28.43 9.97 31.35
N MET A 239 -28.76 9.83 30.06
CA MET A 239 -30.16 9.88 29.59
C MET A 239 -31.00 8.64 29.96
N LEU A 240 -30.40 7.45 30.04
CA LEU A 240 -31.09 6.23 30.50
C LEU A 240 -31.32 6.19 32.02
N LEU A 241 -30.58 6.96 32.81
CA LEU A 241 -30.76 7.04 34.26
C LEU A 241 -31.91 7.96 34.72
N LEU A 242 -32.45 8.83 33.85
CA LEU A 242 -33.51 9.78 34.23
C LEU A 242 -34.96 9.27 34.07
N ARG A 243 -35.19 8.07 33.53
CA ARG A 243 -36.55 7.49 33.43
C ARG A 243 -36.96 6.56 34.58
N LYS A 244 -36.07 6.25 35.54
CA LYS A 244 -36.34 5.26 36.60
C LYS A 244 -36.70 5.83 37.98
N LEU A 245 -36.75 7.17 38.14
CA LEU A 245 -37.06 7.82 39.42
C LEU A 245 -38.46 8.46 39.51
N ALA A 246 -39.29 8.37 38.48
CA ALA A 246 -40.64 8.94 38.49
C ALA A 246 -41.76 7.97 38.93
N SER A 247 -41.47 6.70 39.25
CA SER A 247 -42.49 5.69 39.61
C SER A 247 -42.39 5.09 41.01
N LEU A 248 -41.54 5.64 41.91
CA LEU A 248 -41.31 5.08 43.25
C LEU A 248 -41.78 5.97 44.42
N SER A 249 -42.66 6.96 44.20
CA SER A 249 -43.23 7.78 45.29
C SER A 249 -44.74 7.62 45.53
N ALA A 250 -45.40 6.68 44.84
CA ALA A 250 -46.85 6.44 44.98
C ALA A 250 -47.17 5.06 45.57
N CYS A 251 -46.51 4.65 46.66
CA CYS A 251 -46.99 3.55 47.50
C CYS A 251 -46.38 3.57 48.91
N SER A 252 -46.61 4.63 49.69
CA SER A 252 -46.32 4.64 51.13
C SER A 252 -47.26 5.51 51.99
N LYS A 253 -48.40 5.95 51.45
CA LYS A 253 -49.41 6.70 52.23
C LYS A 253 -50.80 6.09 52.11
N VAL A 254 -50.98 4.85 52.58
CA VAL A 254 -52.28 4.34 53.06
C VAL A 254 -52.03 3.39 54.24
N LYS A 255 -51.65 3.96 55.39
CA LYS A 255 -51.84 3.34 56.72
C LYS A 255 -51.76 4.45 57.75
N GLY A 256 -52.90 5.07 58.02
CA GLY A 256 -53.00 6.13 59.03
C GLY A 256 -54.14 7.10 58.79
N GLN A 257 -55.36 6.60 58.59
CA GLN A 257 -56.60 7.34 58.87
C GLN A 257 -57.80 6.40 58.65
N LEU A 258 -58.31 5.85 59.74
CA LEU A 258 -59.72 5.50 59.93
C LEU A 258 -59.90 5.25 61.43
N GLY A 259 -60.01 6.37 62.15
CA GLY A 259 -60.55 6.37 63.49
C GLY A 259 -62.04 6.01 63.44
N ARG A 260 -62.40 5.09 64.33
CA ARG A 260 -63.71 4.86 64.95
C ARG A 260 -64.86 5.76 64.48
N SER A 261 -65.92 5.13 63.96
CA SER A 261 -67.29 5.51 64.28
C SER A 261 -68.00 4.36 64.99
N THR A 262 -68.75 4.75 66.00
CA THR A 262 -69.42 3.97 67.02
C THR A 262 -70.82 3.48 66.64
N PHE A 263 -71.30 2.56 67.48
CA PHE A 263 -72.68 2.30 67.92
C PHE A 263 -73.52 1.21 67.25
N ASN A 264 -73.92 0.30 68.16
CA ASN A 264 -74.98 -0.72 68.19
C ASN A 264 -74.68 -2.09 67.58
#